data_AF-A0A0U5CR13-F1
#
_entry.id   AF-A0A0U5CR13-F1
#
_cell.length_a   1.000
_cell.length_b   1.000
_cell.length_c   1.000
_cell.angle_alpha   90.00
_cell.angle_beta   90.00
_cell.angle_gamma   90.00
#
_symmetry.space_group_name_H-M   'P 1'
#
loop_
_entity.id
_entity.type
_entity.pdbx_description
1 polymer ?
#
loop_
_entity_poly.entity_id
_entity_poly.type
_entity_poly.pdbx_seq_one_letter_code
_entity_poly.pdbx_strand_id
1 'polypeptide(L)'
;MNHRRPGERATRKHQLHKISHISFLLFVRYVGFSFPKLPPLLLTILAVAFLHLDMDMDNNLLESLLDLEEDFYKEGYDLGAADGAEAGYTEGSVFAVEKGFEKFLELGRLYGKALVWAQRLASANPTSAPNSELSGHATEEVDDIFLGPSTCKGMASFPHSSRLAKNLDTLLELVDPASLPMENTEEAVTDVDERLKGAVIKAKLIQRALGEREDTSDIHSDARGTQAAGDGTGSIEDISSLSIRH
;
A
#
# COMPACT_ATOMS: atom_id res chain seq x y z
N MET A 1 -33.23 -46.34 44.67
CA MET A 1 -34.34 -47.28 44.40
C MET A 1 -35.24 -46.67 43.34
N ASN A 2 -35.19 -47.15 42.09
CA ASN A 2 -36.30 -47.04 41.13
C ASN A 2 -36.03 -48.00 39.97
N HIS A 3 -36.67 -49.16 40.03
CA HIS A 3 -36.65 -50.21 39.02
C HIS A 3 -37.45 -49.80 37.78
N ARG A 4 -36.80 -49.68 36.60
CA ARG A 4 -37.50 -49.67 35.31
C ARG A 4 -37.70 -51.11 34.83
N ARG A 5 -38.97 -51.48 34.59
CA ARG A 5 -39.40 -52.83 34.16
C ARG A 5 -38.97 -53.12 32.71
N PRO A 6 -38.65 -54.37 32.34
CA PRO A 6 -38.09 -54.73 31.03
C PRO A 6 -39.15 -54.95 29.91
N GLY A 7 -40.37 -54.39 30.04
CA GLY A 7 -41.50 -54.67 29.12
C GLY A 7 -41.79 -53.61 28.03
N GLU A 8 -41.32 -52.37 28.18
CA GLU A 8 -41.75 -51.25 27.30
C GLU A 8 -40.87 -51.03 26.06
N ARG A 9 -39.70 -51.68 25.95
CA ARG A 9 -38.83 -51.55 24.77
C ARG A 9 -39.33 -52.32 23.55
N ALA A 10 -40.11 -53.38 23.74
CA ALA A 10 -40.59 -54.23 22.63
C ALA A 10 -41.72 -53.56 21.83
N THR A 11 -42.61 -52.81 22.50
CA THR A 11 -43.79 -52.20 21.87
C THR A 11 -43.42 -50.95 21.06
N ARG A 12 -42.41 -50.17 21.47
CA ARG A 12 -41.93 -49.01 20.68
C ARG A 12 -41.26 -49.41 19.37
N LYS A 13 -40.48 -50.50 19.35
CA LYS A 13 -39.87 -51.00 18.11
C LYS A 13 -40.93 -51.48 17.10
N HIS A 14 -41.99 -52.12 17.60
CA HIS A 14 -43.07 -52.61 16.77
C HIS A 14 -43.96 -51.49 16.21
N GLN A 15 -44.07 -50.36 16.92
CA GLN A 15 -44.77 -49.16 16.43
C GLN A 15 -43.98 -48.39 15.37
N LEU A 16 -42.66 -48.20 15.56
CA LEU A 16 -41.83 -47.54 14.55
C LEU A 16 -41.84 -48.29 13.21
N HIS A 17 -41.80 -49.63 13.25
CA HIS A 17 -41.83 -50.45 12.03
C HIS A 17 -43.17 -50.34 11.27
N LYS A 18 -44.29 -50.14 11.99
CA LYS A 18 -45.61 -49.96 11.37
C LYS A 18 -45.76 -48.61 10.70
N ILE A 19 -45.22 -47.55 11.32
CA ILE A 19 -45.28 -46.19 10.76
C ILE A 19 -44.41 -46.08 9.50
N SER A 20 -43.20 -46.66 9.52
CA SER A 20 -42.30 -46.71 8.36
C SER A 20 -42.94 -47.45 7.16
N HIS A 21 -43.64 -48.55 7.41
CA HIS A 21 -44.27 -49.35 6.34
C HIS A 21 -45.44 -48.62 5.66
N ILE A 22 -46.17 -47.77 6.40
CA ILE A 22 -47.30 -46.99 5.88
C ILE A 22 -46.81 -45.84 4.98
N SER A 23 -45.74 -45.14 5.37
CA SER A 23 -45.16 -44.06 4.56
C SER A 23 -44.59 -44.57 3.23
N PHE A 24 -43.93 -45.73 3.22
CA PHE A 24 -43.41 -46.35 1.99
C PHE A 24 -44.53 -46.78 1.03
N LEU A 25 -45.64 -47.34 1.55
CA LEU A 25 -46.81 -47.71 0.75
C LEU A 25 -47.49 -46.49 0.12
N LEU A 26 -47.51 -45.35 0.80
CA LEU A 26 -48.03 -44.08 0.25
C LEU A 26 -47.13 -43.53 -0.87
N PHE A 27 -45.80 -43.61 -0.71
CA PHE A 27 -44.85 -43.18 -1.73
C PHE A 27 -44.95 -44.02 -3.01
N VAL A 28 -45.00 -45.36 -2.88
CA VAL A 28 -45.17 -46.29 -4.03
C VAL A 28 -46.49 -46.02 -4.77
N ARG A 29 -47.56 -45.68 -4.03
CA ARG A 29 -48.86 -45.35 -4.62
C ARG A 29 -48.87 -43.98 -5.31
N TYR A 30 -48.11 -43.01 -4.81
CA TYR A 30 -48.03 -41.66 -5.36
C TYR A 30 -47.20 -41.58 -6.64
N VAL A 31 -46.11 -42.37 -6.74
CA VAL A 31 -45.21 -42.37 -7.92
C VAL A 31 -45.69 -43.31 -9.05
N GLY A 32 -46.80 -44.03 -8.85
CA GLY A 32 -47.44 -44.84 -9.91
C GLY A 32 -46.68 -46.11 -10.31
N PHE A 33 -45.74 -46.58 -9.48
CA PHE A 33 -44.93 -47.75 -9.78
C PHE A 33 -45.68 -49.05 -9.40
N SER A 34 -46.21 -49.74 -10.40
CA SER A 34 -46.85 -51.06 -10.21
C SER A 34 -45.79 -52.15 -10.26
N PHE A 35 -45.44 -52.75 -9.12
CA PHE A 35 -44.56 -53.92 -9.05
C PHE A 35 -45.38 -55.21 -8.91
N PRO A 36 -45.73 -55.92 -10.01
CA PRO A 36 -46.36 -57.22 -9.90
C PRO A 36 -45.31 -58.27 -9.52
N LYS A 37 -45.36 -58.74 -8.25
CA LYS A 37 -44.62 -59.89 -7.71
C LYS A 37 -43.12 -59.69 -7.38
N LEU A 38 -42.75 -58.63 -6.66
CA LEU A 38 -41.48 -58.67 -5.92
C LEU A 38 -41.63 -59.46 -4.61
N PRO A 39 -40.67 -60.32 -4.24
CA PRO A 39 -40.67 -60.96 -2.93
C PRO A 39 -40.53 -59.89 -1.83
N PRO A 40 -41.18 -60.07 -0.66
CA PRO A 40 -41.26 -59.05 0.40
C PRO A 40 -39.88 -58.58 0.91
N LEU A 41 -38.84 -59.41 0.76
CA LEU A 41 -37.46 -59.05 1.09
C LEU A 41 -36.88 -57.99 0.14
N LEU A 42 -37.21 -58.02 -1.15
CA LEU A 42 -36.70 -57.02 -2.10
C LEU A 42 -37.39 -55.67 -1.90
N LEU A 43 -38.67 -55.70 -1.54
CA LEU A 43 -39.45 -54.50 -1.23
C LEU A 43 -38.93 -53.77 0.01
N THR A 44 -38.55 -54.53 1.05
CA THR A 44 -37.95 -53.98 2.28
C THR A 44 -36.56 -53.43 2.02
N ILE A 45 -35.74 -54.10 1.19
CA ILE A 45 -34.43 -53.58 0.79
C ILE A 45 -34.57 -52.26 0.01
N LEU A 46 -35.52 -52.18 -0.94
CA LEU A 46 -35.80 -50.94 -1.70
C LEU A 46 -36.33 -49.82 -0.80
N ALA A 47 -37.20 -50.13 0.17
CA ALA A 47 -37.68 -49.14 1.14
C ALA A 47 -36.56 -48.61 2.04
N VAL A 48 -35.66 -49.49 2.50
CA VAL A 48 -34.50 -49.10 3.30
C VAL A 48 -33.51 -48.29 2.46
N ALA A 49 -33.25 -48.68 1.21
CA ALA A 49 -32.38 -47.93 0.30
C ALA A 49 -32.94 -46.54 -0.02
N PHE A 50 -34.25 -46.42 -0.23
CA PHE A 50 -34.92 -45.14 -0.46
C PHE A 50 -34.86 -44.25 0.79
N LEU A 51 -35.12 -44.78 1.99
CA LEU A 51 -34.98 -44.03 3.24
C LEU A 51 -33.52 -43.64 3.54
N HIS A 52 -32.55 -44.47 3.15
CA HIS A 52 -31.14 -44.17 3.34
C HIS A 52 -30.69 -43.04 2.41
N LEU A 53 -31.09 -43.07 1.14
CA LEU A 53 -30.82 -42.00 0.17
C LEU A 53 -31.48 -40.66 0.53
N ASP A 54 -32.73 -40.69 1.02
CA ASP A 54 -33.47 -39.48 1.43
C ASP A 54 -32.84 -38.86 2.69
N MET A 55 -32.45 -39.69 3.67
CA MET A 55 -31.71 -39.21 4.84
C MET A 55 -30.32 -38.71 4.50
N ASP A 56 -29.58 -39.36 3.59
CA ASP A 56 -28.23 -38.92 3.21
C ASP A 56 -28.26 -37.56 2.48
N MET A 57 -29.28 -37.29 1.66
CA MET A 57 -29.44 -35.99 0.98
C MET A 57 -29.76 -34.84 1.96
N ASP A 58 -30.67 -35.07 2.91
CA ASP A 58 -31.04 -34.06 3.91
C ASP A 58 -29.92 -33.80 4.93
N ASN A 59 -29.16 -34.84 5.30
CA ASN A 59 -28.02 -34.68 6.19
C ASN A 59 -26.92 -33.83 5.53
N ASN A 60 -26.60 -34.07 4.25
CA ASN A 60 -25.62 -33.26 3.52
C ASN A 60 -26.07 -31.79 3.35
N LEU A 61 -27.38 -31.53 3.19
CA LEU A 61 -27.94 -30.17 3.10
C LEU A 61 -27.86 -29.43 4.44
N LEU A 62 -28.23 -30.08 5.54
CA LEU A 62 -28.17 -29.47 6.87
C LEU A 62 -26.73 -29.31 7.36
N GLU A 63 -25.84 -30.25 7.03
CA GLU A 63 -24.40 -30.15 7.31
C GLU A 63 -23.78 -28.99 6.52
N SER A 64 -24.06 -28.87 5.22
CA SER A 64 -23.63 -27.71 4.42
C SER A 64 -24.20 -26.38 4.92
N LEU A 65 -25.44 -26.35 5.44
CA LEU A 65 -26.02 -25.13 6.03
C LEU A 65 -25.37 -24.76 7.37
N LEU A 66 -24.91 -25.74 8.13
CA LEU A 66 -24.18 -25.52 9.39
C LEU A 66 -22.76 -25.00 9.13
N ASP A 67 -22.12 -25.42 8.04
CA ASP A 67 -20.80 -24.94 7.64
C ASP A 67 -20.86 -23.64 6.81
N LEU A 68 -22.05 -23.25 6.33
CA LEU A 68 -22.25 -22.07 5.48
C LEU A 68 -21.74 -20.77 6.11
N GLU A 69 -21.95 -20.60 7.42
CA GLU A 69 -21.47 -19.42 8.16
C GLU A 69 -19.94 -19.37 8.16
N GLU A 70 -19.29 -20.50 8.46
CA GLU A 70 -17.83 -20.62 8.46
C GLU A 70 -17.25 -20.43 7.06
N ASP A 71 -17.92 -20.93 6.02
CA ASP A 71 -17.52 -20.73 4.62
C ASP A 71 -17.59 -19.26 4.22
N PHE A 72 -18.67 -18.54 4.57
CA PHE A 72 -18.77 -17.10 4.32
C PHE A 72 -17.77 -16.28 5.14
N TYR A 73 -17.43 -16.71 6.35
CA TYR A 73 -16.37 -16.06 7.14
C TYR A 73 -15.01 -16.23 6.50
N LYS A 74 -14.67 -17.44 6.05
CA LYS A 74 -13.41 -17.70 5.33
C LYS A 74 -13.36 -16.95 4.01
N GLU A 75 -14.43 -17.01 3.22
CA GLU A 75 -14.53 -16.28 1.96
C GLU A 75 -14.36 -14.77 2.17
N GLY A 76 -15.06 -14.19 3.15
CA GLY A 76 -14.95 -12.78 3.47
C GLY A 76 -13.55 -12.40 4.00
N TYR A 77 -12.92 -13.27 4.79
CA TYR A 77 -11.56 -13.07 5.28
C TYR A 77 -10.54 -13.14 4.13
N ASP A 78 -10.61 -14.17 3.29
CA ASP A 78 -9.69 -14.36 2.17
C ASP A 78 -9.84 -13.23 1.14
N LEU A 79 -11.08 -12.82 0.84
CA LEU A 79 -11.36 -11.68 -0.03
C LEU A 79 -10.83 -10.38 0.57
N GLY A 80 -11.09 -10.13 1.86
CA GLY A 80 -10.61 -8.94 2.54
C GLY A 80 -9.08 -8.91 2.68
N ALA A 81 -8.45 -10.05 2.88
CA ALA A 81 -6.99 -10.18 2.94
C ALA A 81 -6.35 -9.94 1.55
N ALA A 82 -6.95 -10.50 0.49
CA ALA A 82 -6.50 -10.28 -0.88
C ALA A 82 -6.65 -8.81 -1.30
N ASP A 83 -7.84 -8.23 -1.09
CA ASP A 83 -8.13 -6.83 -1.39
C ASP A 83 -7.27 -5.89 -0.55
N GLY A 84 -7.08 -6.19 0.74
CA GLY A 84 -6.19 -5.42 1.61
C GLY A 84 -4.73 -5.47 1.18
N ALA A 85 -4.25 -6.61 0.68
CA ALA A 85 -2.89 -6.73 0.15
C ALA A 85 -2.71 -5.92 -1.15
N GLU A 86 -3.70 -5.96 -2.05
CA GLU A 86 -3.68 -5.19 -3.30
C GLU A 86 -3.79 -3.68 -3.03
N ALA A 87 -4.75 -3.27 -2.20
CA ALA A 87 -4.93 -1.88 -1.77
C ALA A 87 -3.69 -1.34 -1.05
N GLY A 88 -3.12 -2.13 -0.13
CA GLY A 88 -1.90 -1.74 0.59
C GLY A 88 -0.70 -1.58 -0.34
N TYR A 89 -0.54 -2.45 -1.33
CA TYR A 89 0.55 -2.35 -2.31
C TYR A 89 0.38 -1.12 -3.22
N THR A 90 -0.84 -0.86 -3.70
CA THR A 90 -1.12 0.29 -4.57
C THR A 90 -0.97 1.61 -3.82
N GLU A 91 -1.52 1.72 -2.61
CA GLU A 91 -1.36 2.91 -1.75
C GLU A 91 0.12 3.14 -1.40
N GLY A 92 0.83 2.09 -0.98
CA GLY A 92 2.25 2.16 -0.68
C GLY A 92 3.10 2.60 -1.88
N SER A 93 2.76 2.13 -3.08
CA SER A 93 3.45 2.51 -4.31
C SER A 93 3.24 3.98 -4.66
N VAL A 94 2.00 4.47 -4.57
CA VAL A 94 1.68 5.89 -4.82
C VAL A 94 2.41 6.78 -3.81
N PHE A 95 2.35 6.42 -2.53
CA PHE A 95 3.03 7.15 -1.47
C PHE A 95 4.55 7.18 -1.66
N ALA A 96 5.16 6.04 -2.04
CA ALA A 96 6.59 5.95 -2.29
C ALA A 96 7.04 6.87 -3.44
N VAL A 97 6.28 6.92 -4.54
CA VAL A 97 6.57 7.80 -5.69
C VAL A 97 6.42 9.27 -5.30
N GLU A 98 5.35 9.63 -4.58
CA GLU A 98 5.13 11.00 -4.09
C GLU A 98 6.29 11.47 -3.22
N LYS A 99 6.70 10.65 -2.24
CA LYS A 99 7.82 10.99 -1.34
C LYS A 99 9.18 10.97 -2.03
N GLY A 100 9.39 10.07 -2.99
CA GLY A 100 10.59 10.11 -3.83
C GLY A 100 10.67 11.42 -4.61
N PHE A 101 9.59 11.81 -5.27
CA PHE A 101 9.53 13.04 -6.07
C PHE A 101 9.79 14.30 -5.25
N GLU A 102 9.22 14.42 -4.05
CA GLU A 102 9.49 15.54 -3.13
C GLU A 102 11.00 15.69 -2.83
N LYS A 103 11.69 14.58 -2.55
CA LYS A 103 13.13 14.56 -2.26
C LYS A 103 13.96 14.97 -3.47
N PHE A 104 13.65 14.44 -4.66
CA PHE A 104 14.36 14.80 -5.90
C PHE A 104 14.09 16.24 -6.34
N LEU A 105 12.88 16.77 -6.12
CA LEU A 105 12.60 18.18 -6.32
C LEU A 105 13.47 19.07 -5.44
N GLU A 106 13.60 18.73 -4.15
CA GLU A 106 14.45 19.50 -3.25
C GLU A 106 15.94 19.42 -3.66
N LEU A 107 16.44 18.24 -4.04
CA LEU A 107 17.79 18.07 -4.60
C LEU A 107 17.99 18.93 -5.84
N GLY A 108 17.05 18.91 -6.79
CA GLY A 108 17.11 19.73 -8.00
C GLY A 108 17.13 21.23 -7.70
N ARG A 109 16.37 21.66 -6.69
CA ARG A 109 16.40 23.06 -6.21
C ARG A 109 17.77 23.43 -5.63
N LEU A 110 18.37 22.55 -4.84
CA LEU A 110 19.71 22.75 -4.29
C LEU A 110 20.77 22.77 -5.39
N TYR A 111 20.64 21.93 -6.40
CA TYR A 111 21.50 21.92 -7.59
C TYR A 111 21.43 23.24 -8.35
N GLY A 112 20.22 23.75 -8.64
CA GLY A 112 20.06 25.06 -9.26
C GLY A 112 20.69 26.20 -8.45
N LYS A 113 20.53 26.19 -7.12
CA LYS A 113 21.21 27.16 -6.23
C LYS A 113 22.73 27.04 -6.32
N ALA A 114 23.26 25.83 -6.31
CA ALA A 114 24.68 25.55 -6.41
C ALA A 114 25.28 26.06 -7.73
N LEU A 115 24.59 25.86 -8.86
CA LEU A 115 25.01 26.38 -10.17
C LEU A 115 25.08 27.91 -10.18
N VAL A 116 24.05 28.58 -9.66
CA VAL A 116 24.04 30.05 -9.54
C VAL A 116 25.21 30.51 -8.67
N TRP A 117 25.44 29.87 -7.53
CA TRP A 117 26.55 30.23 -6.65
C TRP A 117 27.92 30.00 -7.30
N ALA A 118 28.09 28.90 -8.04
CA ALA A 118 29.32 28.61 -8.79
C ALA A 118 29.61 29.68 -9.84
N GLN A 119 28.58 30.08 -10.58
CA GLN A 119 28.71 31.10 -11.62
C GLN A 119 29.13 32.45 -11.06
N ARG A 120 28.52 32.93 -9.96
CA ARG A 120 28.97 34.20 -9.37
C ARG A 120 30.36 34.08 -8.70
N LEU A 121 30.77 32.91 -8.21
CA LEU A 121 32.12 32.71 -7.66
C LEU A 121 33.19 32.76 -8.75
N ALA A 122 32.89 32.20 -9.93
CA ALA A 122 33.72 32.33 -11.12
C ALA A 122 33.79 33.79 -11.61
N SER A 123 32.67 34.50 -11.60
CA SER A 123 32.60 35.92 -11.99
C SER A 123 33.39 36.84 -11.04
N ALA A 124 33.52 36.49 -9.76
CA ALA A 124 34.30 37.24 -8.77
C ALA A 124 35.83 37.04 -8.92
N ASN A 125 36.29 35.99 -9.62
CA ASN A 125 37.71 35.70 -9.83
C ASN A 125 38.06 35.75 -11.33
N PRO A 126 38.22 36.95 -11.95
CA PRO A 126 38.49 37.07 -13.38
C PRO A 126 39.89 36.58 -13.82
N THR A 127 40.70 35.99 -12.94
CA THR A 127 42.12 35.66 -13.20
C THR A 127 42.33 34.26 -13.81
N SER A 128 41.28 33.59 -14.26
CA SER A 128 41.42 32.31 -15.00
C SER A 128 40.42 32.24 -16.14
N ALA A 129 40.51 33.18 -17.07
CA ALA A 129 40.00 32.96 -18.41
C ALA A 129 40.98 32.04 -19.16
N PRO A 130 40.58 30.86 -19.66
CA PRO A 130 41.13 30.42 -20.94
C PRO A 130 40.52 31.34 -22.00
N ASN A 131 41.39 32.02 -22.75
CA ASN A 131 40.99 32.78 -23.93
C ASN A 131 40.15 31.88 -24.84
N SER A 132 38.89 32.25 -25.05
CA SER A 132 38.13 31.82 -26.21
C SER A 132 37.36 33.02 -26.74
N GLU A 133 38.11 33.91 -27.40
CA GLU A 133 37.55 34.73 -28.45
C GLU A 133 37.13 33.79 -29.59
N LEU A 134 35.83 33.63 -29.83
CA LEU A 134 35.38 33.51 -31.23
C LEU A 134 33.94 34.02 -31.38
N SER A 135 33.81 34.94 -32.33
CA SER A 135 32.58 35.49 -32.88
C SER A 135 31.57 34.42 -33.28
N GLY A 136 30.30 34.84 -33.29
CA GLY A 136 29.16 34.00 -33.61
C GLY A 136 29.25 33.26 -34.94
N HIS A 137 28.73 32.04 -34.92
CA HIS A 137 28.10 31.41 -36.07
C HIS A 137 27.02 30.46 -35.55
N ALA A 138 25.81 30.59 -36.10
CA ALA A 138 24.74 29.65 -35.88
C ALA A 138 25.17 28.24 -36.33
N THR A 139 24.87 27.20 -35.56
CA THR A 139 24.22 25.92 -35.93
C THR A 139 24.17 25.03 -34.67
N GLU A 140 23.19 24.14 -34.64
CA GLU A 140 22.56 23.41 -33.53
C GLU A 140 23.41 22.30 -32.86
N GLU A 141 22.88 21.85 -31.71
CA GLU A 141 23.12 20.57 -30.99
C GLU A 141 24.26 20.50 -29.95
N VAL A 142 23.93 20.77 -28.68
CA VAL A 142 23.75 19.82 -27.55
C VAL A 142 23.42 20.71 -26.34
N ASP A 143 22.22 20.50 -25.77
CA ASP A 143 21.60 21.36 -24.75
C ASP A 143 22.25 21.15 -23.37
N ASP A 144 23.50 21.59 -23.24
CA ASP A 144 24.17 21.74 -21.95
C ASP A 144 23.69 23.08 -21.36
N ILE A 145 22.95 23.04 -20.25
CA ILE A 145 22.32 24.20 -19.61
C ILE A 145 23.42 25.10 -19.00
N PHE A 146 24.18 25.78 -19.85
CA PHE A 146 25.16 26.76 -19.43
C PHE A 146 24.42 28.09 -19.26
N LEU A 147 23.98 28.36 -18.02
CA LEU A 147 23.45 29.67 -17.64
C LEU A 147 24.49 30.74 -17.99
N GLY A 148 24.23 31.50 -19.05
CA GLY A 148 25.17 32.49 -19.56
C GLY A 148 25.58 33.51 -18.49
N PRO A 149 26.81 34.08 -18.57
CA PRO A 149 27.41 34.99 -17.57
C PRO A 149 26.60 36.26 -17.26
N SER A 150 25.52 36.54 -17.99
CA SER A 150 24.71 37.76 -17.88
C SER A 150 23.65 37.71 -16.78
N THR A 151 23.18 36.54 -16.33
CA THR A 151 22.10 36.42 -15.32
C THR A 151 22.56 36.83 -13.92
N CYS A 152 23.83 36.66 -13.59
CA CYS A 152 24.36 36.95 -12.25
C CYS A 152 24.90 38.38 -12.08
N LYS A 153 24.86 39.22 -13.12
CA LYS A 153 25.53 40.55 -13.16
C LYS A 153 24.98 41.58 -12.15
N GLY A 154 23.77 41.35 -11.63
CA GLY A 154 23.13 42.20 -10.61
C GLY A 154 23.23 41.67 -9.17
N MET A 155 23.90 40.54 -8.95
CA MET A 155 23.94 39.87 -7.65
C MET A 155 25.14 40.34 -6.81
N ALA A 156 25.01 40.25 -5.48
CA ALA A 156 26.09 40.59 -4.56
C ALA A 156 27.33 39.71 -4.82
N SER A 157 28.51 40.34 -4.84
CA SER A 157 29.78 39.67 -5.07
C SER A 157 30.17 38.79 -3.88
N PHE A 158 30.80 37.65 -4.17
CA PHE A 158 31.24 36.71 -3.16
C PHE A 158 32.43 37.23 -2.33
N PRO A 159 32.46 36.96 -1.01
CA PRO A 159 33.69 37.07 -0.23
C PRO A 159 34.66 35.96 -0.64
N HIS A 160 35.90 36.32 -0.96
CA HIS A 160 36.94 35.34 -1.30
C HIS A 160 37.27 34.48 -0.08
N SER A 161 36.71 33.28 -0.01
CA SER A 161 37.08 32.30 1.01
C SER A 161 37.24 30.90 0.40
N SER A 162 38.40 30.29 0.64
CA SER A 162 38.70 28.93 0.18
C SER A 162 37.77 27.88 0.78
N ARG A 163 37.22 28.15 1.97
CA ARG A 163 36.23 27.29 2.64
C ARG A 163 34.89 27.28 1.91
N LEU A 164 34.46 28.43 1.39
CA LEU A 164 33.22 28.53 0.63
C LEU A 164 33.30 27.72 -0.68
N ALA A 165 34.41 27.86 -1.42
CA ALA A 165 34.65 27.09 -2.64
C ALA A 165 34.56 25.57 -2.38
N LYS A 166 35.27 25.07 -1.36
CA LYS A 166 35.22 23.64 -0.98
C LYS A 166 33.81 23.16 -0.60
N ASN A 167 33.06 23.97 0.15
CA ASN A 167 31.69 23.61 0.51
C ASN A 167 30.77 23.57 -0.72
N LEU A 168 31.01 24.44 -1.69
CA LEU A 168 30.27 24.49 -2.95
C LEU A 168 30.60 23.28 -3.82
N ASP A 169 31.88 22.90 -3.93
CA ASP A 169 32.30 21.70 -4.64
C ASP A 169 31.64 20.45 -4.04
N THR A 170 31.68 20.30 -2.71
CA THR A 170 30.98 19.19 -2.04
C THR A 170 29.47 19.24 -2.23
N LEU A 171 28.86 20.44 -2.25
CA LEU A 171 27.43 20.55 -2.53
C LEU A 171 27.10 20.05 -3.94
N LEU A 172 27.87 20.48 -4.95
CA LEU A 172 27.70 20.05 -6.33
C LEU A 172 27.86 18.53 -6.49
N GLU A 173 28.83 17.93 -5.81
CA GLU A 173 29.02 16.48 -5.78
C GLU A 173 27.81 15.74 -5.17
N LEU A 174 27.25 16.26 -4.07
CA LEU A 174 26.11 15.63 -3.39
C LEU A 174 24.79 15.73 -4.19
N VAL A 175 24.66 16.74 -5.03
CA VAL A 175 23.42 17.05 -5.76
C VAL A 175 23.53 16.83 -7.27
N ASP A 176 24.63 16.24 -7.74
CA ASP A 176 24.87 15.96 -9.15
C ASP A 176 23.85 14.94 -9.68
N PRO A 177 22.95 15.31 -10.61
CA PRO A 177 21.91 14.43 -11.11
C PRO A 177 22.45 13.18 -11.82
N ALA A 178 23.64 13.25 -12.42
CA ALA A 178 24.24 12.10 -13.09
C ALA A 178 24.78 11.04 -12.11
N SER A 179 25.02 11.43 -10.86
CA SER A 179 25.56 10.56 -9.81
C SER A 179 24.49 9.89 -8.95
N LEU A 180 23.23 10.33 -9.06
CA LEU A 180 22.13 9.86 -8.20
C LEU A 180 21.67 8.45 -8.63
N PRO A 181 21.52 7.51 -7.69
CA PRO A 181 20.97 6.21 -8.00
C PRO A 181 19.47 6.33 -8.33
N MET A 182 19.04 5.70 -9.42
CA MET A 182 17.65 5.69 -9.90
C MET A 182 16.97 4.33 -9.68
N GLU A 183 17.56 3.48 -8.86
CA GLU A 183 17.06 2.15 -8.52
C GLU A 183 16.15 2.22 -7.29
N ASN A 184 15.12 1.37 -7.25
CA ASN A 184 14.20 1.26 -6.10
C ASN A 184 14.67 0.17 -5.12
N THR A 185 15.90 0.30 -4.61
CA THR A 185 16.46 -0.55 -3.56
C THR A 185 16.56 0.24 -2.25
N GLU A 186 16.52 -0.46 -1.11
CA GLU A 186 16.60 0.19 0.22
C GLU A 186 17.91 0.98 0.37
N GLU A 187 19.00 0.45 -0.19
CA GLU A 187 20.31 1.08 -0.20
C GLU A 187 20.31 2.37 -1.04
N ALA A 188 19.71 2.36 -2.24
CA ALA A 188 19.62 3.53 -3.10
C ALA A 188 18.78 4.65 -2.46
N VAL A 189 17.65 4.30 -1.84
CA VAL A 189 16.80 5.27 -1.12
C VAL A 189 17.56 5.89 0.04
N THR A 190 18.31 5.08 0.79
CA THR A 190 19.09 5.56 1.94
C THR A 190 20.22 6.50 1.50
N ASP A 191 20.94 6.18 0.43
CA ASP A 191 22.00 7.03 -0.13
C ASP A 191 21.45 8.40 -0.57
N VAL A 192 20.31 8.43 -1.27
CA VAL A 192 19.64 9.69 -1.64
C VAL A 192 19.28 10.52 -0.41
N ASP A 193 18.78 9.89 0.66
CA ASP A 193 18.43 10.57 1.90
C ASP A 193 19.64 11.14 2.63
N GLU A 194 20.75 10.41 2.67
CA GLU A 194 22.01 10.89 3.25
C GLU A 194 22.59 12.06 2.43
N ARG A 195 22.56 11.96 1.11
CA ARG A 195 22.98 13.05 0.20
C ARG A 195 22.14 14.29 0.38
N LEU A 196 20.81 14.17 0.41
CA LEU A 196 19.91 15.30 0.64
C LEU A 196 20.19 15.98 1.98
N LYS A 197 20.34 15.22 3.07
CA LYS A 197 20.70 15.77 4.39
C LYS A 197 22.04 16.50 4.36
N GLY A 198 23.05 15.89 3.73
CA GLY A 198 24.37 16.51 3.55
C GLY A 198 24.29 17.81 2.74
N ALA A 199 23.56 17.79 1.63
CA ALA A 199 23.38 18.92 0.73
C ALA A 199 22.69 20.09 1.43
N VAL A 200 21.61 19.84 2.19
CA VAL A 200 20.92 20.85 2.99
C VAL A 200 21.87 21.52 3.99
N ILE A 201 22.71 20.74 4.66
CA ILE A 201 23.71 21.28 5.61
C ILE A 201 24.74 22.16 4.89
N LYS A 202 25.27 21.70 3.74
CA LYS A 202 26.24 22.47 2.96
C LYS A 202 25.65 23.75 2.39
N ALA A 203 24.44 23.70 1.87
CA ALA A 203 23.70 24.87 1.37
C ALA A 203 23.51 25.92 2.47
N LYS A 204 23.11 25.50 3.68
CA LYS A 204 23.00 26.41 4.84
C LYS A 204 24.35 27.05 5.22
N LEU A 205 25.44 26.30 5.13
CA LEU A 205 26.78 26.83 5.44
C LEU A 205 27.24 27.85 4.39
N ILE A 206 26.98 27.59 3.12
CA ILE A 206 27.23 28.52 2.01
C ILE A 206 26.43 29.79 2.24
N GLN A 207 25.12 29.67 2.40
CA GLN A 207 24.21 30.80 2.61
C GLN A 207 24.64 31.70 3.78
N ARG A 208 25.03 31.11 4.91
CA ARG A 208 25.57 31.85 6.07
C ARG A 208 26.88 32.59 5.74
N ALA A 209 27.74 32.01 4.92
CA ALA A 209 28.97 32.66 4.46
C ALA A 209 28.68 33.82 3.49
N LEU A 210 27.55 33.80 2.79
CA LEU A 210 27.11 34.87 1.88
C LEU A 210 26.34 35.99 2.57
N GLY A 211 25.87 35.76 3.80
CA GLY A 211 24.95 36.69 4.47
C GLY A 211 23.57 36.76 3.80
N GLU A 212 23.25 35.84 2.89
CA GLU A 212 21.92 35.73 2.29
C GLU A 212 20.96 35.19 3.37
N ARG A 213 19.97 36.00 3.76
CA ARG A 213 18.94 35.56 4.72
C ARG A 213 18.06 34.51 4.04
N GLU A 214 17.70 33.47 4.78
CA GLU A 214 16.69 32.49 4.32
C GLU A 214 15.37 33.24 4.23
N ASP A 215 14.95 33.58 3.01
CA ASP A 215 13.57 34.02 2.80
C ASP A 215 12.69 32.82 3.12
N THR A 216 11.95 32.94 4.23
CA THR A 216 11.07 31.91 4.78
C THR A 216 9.91 31.56 3.85
N SER A 217 9.80 32.22 2.68
CA SER A 217 8.92 31.83 1.56
C SER A 217 9.40 30.57 0.84
N ASP A 218 10.69 30.23 0.93
CA ASP A 218 11.32 29.18 0.12
C ASP A 218 11.51 27.86 0.89
N ILE A 219 11.00 27.79 2.12
CA ILE A 219 11.16 26.63 3.02
C ILE A 219 9.85 25.89 3.25
N HIS A 220 8.69 26.50 3.06
CA HIS A 220 7.41 25.79 3.20
C HIS A 220 6.24 26.62 2.65
N SER A 221 5.58 26.14 1.60
CA SER A 221 4.15 26.45 1.42
C SER A 221 3.29 25.75 2.50
N ASP A 222 3.81 24.71 3.16
CA ASP A 222 2.98 23.78 3.95
C ASP A 222 3.40 23.53 5.42
N ALA A 223 4.23 24.38 6.04
CA ALA A 223 4.52 24.30 7.49
C ALA A 223 3.58 25.17 8.32
N ARG A 224 2.31 25.22 7.93
CA ARG A 224 1.24 25.55 8.87
C ARG A 224 0.32 24.34 9.01
N GLY A 225 0.89 23.21 9.42
CA GLY A 225 0.18 21.95 9.49
C GLY A 225 0.83 20.88 10.34
N THR A 226 1.47 21.21 11.47
CA THR A 226 1.80 20.17 12.46
C THR A 226 1.80 20.70 13.89
N GLN A 227 0.60 20.81 14.45
CA GLN A 227 0.34 20.39 15.83
C GLN A 227 -0.98 19.63 15.87
N ALA A 228 -0.93 18.39 15.40
CA ALA A 228 -1.76 17.31 15.89
C ALA A 228 -0.94 16.03 15.67
N ALA A 229 -0.20 15.62 16.69
CA ALA A 229 0.39 14.30 16.74
C ALA A 229 -0.77 13.29 16.77
N GLY A 230 -1.09 12.72 15.62
CA GLY A 230 -1.85 11.49 15.53
C GLY A 230 -0.88 10.34 15.85
N ASP A 231 -0.74 10.02 17.13
CA ASP A 231 -0.18 8.74 17.54
C ASP A 231 -1.14 7.66 17.06
N GLY A 232 -0.70 6.84 16.10
CA GLY A 232 -1.51 5.86 15.35
C GLY A 232 -1.99 4.66 16.19
N THR A 233 -2.24 4.85 17.48
CA THR A 233 -2.71 3.85 18.43
C THR A 233 -4.16 4.11 18.90
N GLY A 234 -4.95 4.80 18.07
CA GLY A 234 -6.34 5.11 18.37
C GLY A 234 -7.20 3.86 18.40
N SER A 235 -7.55 3.42 19.61
CA SER A 235 -8.53 2.37 19.87
C SER A 235 -9.86 2.72 19.16
N ILE A 236 -10.37 1.81 18.32
CA ILE A 236 -11.59 1.96 17.51
C ILE A 236 -12.89 2.06 18.35
N GLU A 237 -12.79 2.07 19.67
CA GLU A 237 -13.92 1.99 20.60
C GLU A 237 -14.64 3.34 20.83
N ASP A 238 -14.10 4.47 20.36
CA ASP A 238 -14.59 5.83 20.69
C ASP A 238 -15.52 6.50 19.65
N ILE A 239 -16.05 5.75 18.67
CA ILE A 239 -16.95 6.27 17.62
C ILE A 239 -18.36 6.65 18.13
N SER A 240 -18.65 6.43 19.42
CA SER A 240 -19.98 6.63 20.01
C SER A 240 -20.25 8.06 20.54
N SER A 241 -19.28 8.98 20.45
CA SER A 241 -19.38 10.32 21.07
C SER A 241 -19.72 11.49 20.12
N LEU A 242 -20.08 11.23 18.86
CA LEU A 242 -20.53 12.28 17.94
C LEU A 242 -21.93 12.79 18.33
N SER A 243 -21.97 13.90 19.09
CA SER A 243 -23.17 14.68 19.34
C SER A 243 -23.67 15.30 18.03
N ILE A 244 -24.74 14.70 17.48
CA ILE A 244 -25.58 15.31 16.46
C ILE A 244 -26.25 16.54 17.08
N ARG A 245 -25.86 17.74 16.64
CA ARG A 245 -26.59 18.96 16.97
C ARG A 245 -27.85 19.02 16.11
N HIS A 246 -28.99 19.11 16.80
CA HIS A 246 -30.34 19.12 16.24
C HIS A 246 -30.78 20.52 15.82
#